data_AF-A0A1B6YMA4-F1
#
_entry.id   AF-A0A1B6YMA4-F1
#
_cell.length_a   1.000
_cell.length_b   1.000
_cell.length_c   1.000
_cell.angle_alpha   90.00
_cell.angle_beta   90.00
_cell.angle_gamma   90.00
#
_symmetry.space_group_name_H-M   'P 1'
#
loop_
_entity.id
_entity.type
_entity.pdbx_description
1 polymer ?
#
loop_
_entity_poly.entity_id
_entity_poly.type
_entity_poly.pdbx_seq_one_letter_code
_entity_poly.pdbx_strand_id
1 'polypeptide(L)' 'MIETAFLALGLVLIVEGLAYALAPSLVENLLAALRELPLPARRTLGLLAIVAGLAFVWLAGILGA' A
#
# COMPACT_ATOMS: atom_id res chain seq x y z
N MET A 1 3.03 13.95 -17.75
CA MET A 1 2.28 14.16 -16.48
C MET A 1 1.07 13.26 -16.33
N ILE A 2 0.23 13.09 -17.35
CA ILE A 2 -0.92 12.16 -17.26
C ILE A 2 -0.49 10.69 -17.42
N GLU A 3 0.54 10.42 -18.24
CA GLU A 3 1.04 9.03 -18.41
C GLU A 3 1.56 8.43 -17.10
N THR A 4 2.26 9.22 -16.28
CA THR A 4 2.78 8.79 -14.98
C THR A 4 1.67 8.47 -13.99
N ALA A 5 0.53 9.17 -14.05
CA ALA A 5 -0.64 8.87 -13.22
C ALA A 5 -1.26 7.53 -13.63
N PHE A 6 -1.42 7.28 -14.94
CA PHE A 6 -1.91 5.98 -15.43
C PHE A 6 -0.96 4.83 -15.09
N LEU A 7 0.36 5.05 -15.18
CA LEU A 7 1.36 4.06 -14.79
C LEU A 7 1.28 3.74 -13.30
N ALA A 8 1.24 4.76 -12.44
CA ALA A 8 1.15 4.56 -10.99
C ALA A 8 -0.13 3.83 -10.60
N LEU A 9 -1.27 4.24 -11.16
CA LEU A 9 -2.56 3.57 -10.92
C LEU A 9 -2.56 2.13 -11.45
N GLY A 10 -2.02 1.88 -12.64
CA GLY A 10 -1.92 0.54 -13.21
C GLY A 10 -1.07 -0.40 -12.36
N LEU A 11 0.08 0.07 -11.87
CA LEU A 11 0.94 -0.71 -10.98
C LEU A 11 0.25 -1.04 -9.65
N VAL A 12 -0.45 -0.07 -9.03
CA VAL A 12 -1.24 -0.32 -7.81
C VAL A 12 -2.31 -1.38 -8.06
N LEU A 13 -3.05 -1.29 -9.16
CA LEU A 13 -4.08 -2.28 -9.50
C LEU A 13 -3.51 -3.68 -9.74
N ILE A 14 -2.35 -3.79 -10.39
CA ILE A 14 -1.68 -5.08 -10.59
C ILE A 14 -1.26 -5.68 -9.24
N VAL A 15 -0.58 -4.89 -8.39
CA VAL A 15 -0.08 -5.39 -7.10
C VAL A 15 -1.23 -5.78 -6.17
N GLU A 16 -2.25 -4.95 -6.05
CA GLU A 16 -3.46 -5.25 -5.26
C GLU A 16 -4.21 -6.45 -5.84
N GLY A 17 -4.40 -6.49 -7.16
CA GLY A 17 -5.07 -7.60 -7.86
C GLY A 17 -4.38 -8.94 -7.66
N LEU A 18 -3.03 -8.95 -7.62
CA LEU A 18 -2.25 -10.16 -7.35
C LEU A 18 -2.48 -10.67 -5.93
N ALA A 19 -2.57 -9.78 -4.93
CA ALA A 19 -2.89 -10.18 -3.56
C ALA A 19 -4.27 -10.88 -3.50
N TYR A 20 -5.28 -10.33 -4.19
CA TYR A 20 -6.62 -10.93 -4.26
C TYR A 20 -6.65 -12.25 -5.06
N ALA A 21 -5.91 -12.33 -6.16
CA ALA A 21 -5.94 -13.50 -7.06
C ALA A 21 -5.12 -14.69 -6.54
N LEU A 22 -3.94 -14.43 -5.96
CA LEU A 22 -2.99 -15.47 -5.55
C LEU A 22 -3.17 -15.90 -4.09
N ALA A 23 -3.56 -14.98 -3.21
CA ALA A 23 -3.62 -15.21 -1.77
C ALA A 23 -4.82 -14.52 -1.10
N PRO A 24 -6.07 -14.83 -1.51
CA PRO A 24 -7.26 -14.19 -0.95
C PRO A 24 -7.38 -14.39 0.57
N SER A 25 -6.96 -15.54 1.10
CA SER A 25 -6.97 -15.82 2.55
C SER A 25 -6.03 -14.93 3.35
N LEU A 26 -4.93 -14.44 2.75
CA LEU A 26 -4.02 -13.51 3.41
C LEU A 26 -4.71 -12.16 3.66
N VAL A 27 -5.49 -11.69 2.68
CA VAL A 27 -6.27 -10.45 2.78
C VAL A 27 -7.31 -10.56 3.89
N GLU A 28 -8.05 -11.68 3.94
CA GLU A 28 -9.05 -11.93 4.99
C GLU A 28 -8.42 -11.96 6.39
N ASN A 29 -7.29 -12.65 6.55
CA ASN A 29 -6.56 -12.73 7.81
C ASN A 29 -6.02 -11.36 8.25
N LEU A 30 -5.47 -10.57 7.31
CA LEU A 30 -5.02 -9.21 7.57
C LEU A 30 -6.18 -8.33 8.04
N LEU A 31 -7.32 -8.40 7.36
CA LEU A 31 -8.53 -7.66 7.74
C LEU A 31 -9.05 -8.08 9.11
N ALA A 32 -9.04 -9.38 9.44
CA ALA A 32 -9.41 -9.87 10.75
C ALA A 32 -8.49 -9.29 11.85
N ALA A 33 -7.17 -9.37 11.65
CA ALA A 33 -6.20 -8.79 12.58
C ALA A 33 -6.37 -7.27 12.74
N LEU A 34 -6.59 -6.53 11.63
CA LEU A 34 -6.87 -5.10 11.68
C LEU A 34 -8.17 -4.78 12.44
N ARG A 35 -9.18 -5.65 12.35
CA ARG A 35 -10.45 -5.49 13.07
C ARG A 35 -10.34 -5.72 14.57
N GLU A 36 -9.31 -6.42 15.05
CA GLU A 36 -9.03 -6.59 16.48
C GLU A 36 -8.31 -5.38 17.09
N LEU A 37 -7.61 -4.59 16.28
CA LEU A 37 -6.90 -3.41 16.76
C LEU A 37 -7.88 -2.29 17.19
N PRO A 38 -7.57 -1.52 18.26
CA PRO A 38 -8.32 -0.32 18.60
C PRO A 38 -8.15 0.75 17.52
N LEU A 39 -9.17 1.60 17.32
CA LEU A 39 -9.18 2.67 16.32
C LEU A 39 -7.90 3.54 16.28
N PRO A 40 -7.34 4.01 17.42
CA PRO A 40 -6.08 4.76 17.40
C PRO A 40 -4.90 3.97 16.81
N ALA A 41 -4.78 2.68 17.11
CA ALA A 41 -3.71 1.84 16.56
C ALA A 41 -3.86 1.65 15.04
N ARG A 42 -5.09 1.49 14.53
CA ARG A 42 -5.35 1.42 13.08
C ARG A 42 -4.94 2.71 12.37
N ARG A 43 -5.22 3.87 12.98
CA ARG A 43 -4.81 5.18 12.44
C ARG A 43 -3.30 5.31 12.41
N THR A 44 -2.61 4.93 13.48
CA THR A 44 -1.15 4.94 13.53
C THR A 44 -0.54 4.05 12.45
N LEU A 45 -1.07 2.85 12.25
CA LEU A 45 -0.61 1.95 11.19
C LEU A 45 -0.78 2.56 9.79
N GLY A 46 -1.92 3.20 9.52
CA GLY A 46 -2.13 3.94 8.27
C GLY A 46 -1.16 5.11 8.09
N LEU A 47 -0.90 5.88 9.15
CA LEU A 47 0.07 6.98 9.12
C LEU A 47 1.49 6.48 8.84
N LEU A 48 1.89 5.37 9.47
CA LEU A 48 3.18 4.73 9.21
C LEU A 48 3.30 4.25 7.76
N ALA A 49 2.24 3.67 7.19
CA ALA A 49 2.22 3.28 5.79
C ALA A 49 2.40 4.49 4.85
N ILE A 50 1.74 5.61 5.13
CA ILE A 50 1.91 6.86 4.36
C ILE A 50 3.35 7.37 4.45
N VAL A 51 3.91 7.45 5.65
CA VAL A 51 5.28 7.92 5.86
C VAL A 51 6.30 7.02 5.16
N ALA A 52 6.12 5.70 5.23
CA ALA A 52 6.96 4.74 4.53
C ALA A 52 6.86 4.89 3.00
N GLY A 53 5.64 5.04 2.47
CA GLY A 53 5.43 5.29 1.04
C GLY A 53 6.12 6.57 0.56
N LEU A 54 6.00 7.67 1.33
CA LEU A 54 6.69 8.91 1.02
C LEU A 54 8.21 8.74 1.06
N ALA A 55 8.74 8.02 2.06
CA ALA A 55 10.16 7.73 2.16
C ALA A 55 10.67 6.94 0.95
N PHE A 56 9.92 5.95 0.46
CA PHE A 56 10.29 5.21 -0.75
C PHE A 56 10.25 6.06 -2.02
N VAL A 57 9.22 6.91 -2.19
CA VAL A 57 9.15 7.83 -3.34
C VAL A 57 10.33 8.81 -3.31
N TRP A 58 10.68 9.32 -2.12
CA TRP A 58 11.83 10.21 -1.98
C TRP A 58 13.15 9.49 -2.28
N LEU A 59 13.35 8.27 -1.76
CA LEU A 59 14.52 7.46 -2.07
C LEU A 59 14.62 7.16 -3.57
N ALA A 60 13.52 6.83 -4.24
CA ALA A 60 13.50 6.63 -5.68
C ALA A 60 13.98 7.89 -6.43
N GLY A 61 13.53 9.07 -6.02
CA GLY A 61 14.00 10.34 -6.59
C GLY A 61 15.48 10.60 -6.34
N ILE A 62 16.02 10.24 -5.17
CA ILE A 62 17.47 10.33 -4.88
C ILE A 62 18.27 9.37 -5.77
N LEU A 63 17.70 8.20 -6.09
CA LEU A 63 18.31 7.18 -6.95
C LEU A 63 18.16 7.47 -8.46
N GLY A 64 17.52 8.57 -8.83
CA GLY A 64 17.42 9.03 -10.22
C GLY A 64 16.18 8.58 -11.00
N ALA A 65 15.13 8.15 -10.30
CA ALA A 65 13.78 8.04 -10.88
C ALA A 65 13.16 9.42 -11.11
#